data_AF-A0A2T0BAD4-F1
#
_entry.id   AF-A0A2T0BAD4-F1
#
_cell.length_a   1.000
_cell.length_b   1.000
_cell.length_c   1.000
_cell.angle_alpha   90.00
_cell.angle_beta   90.00
_cell.angle_gamma   90.00
#
_symmetry.space_group_name_H-M   'P 1'
#
loop_
_entity.id
_entity.type
_entity.pdbx_description
1 polymer ?
#
loop_
_entity_poly.entity_id
_entity_poly.type
_entity_poly.pdbx_seq_one_letter_code
_entity_poly.pdbx_strand_id
1 'polypeptide(L)' 'MIGKVIDMNNTEAFVSFENGTTTGVSKFSLPQNVKIGDSVNIDPNATRLTNDKLVDFF' A
#
# COMPACT_ATOMS: atom_id res chain seq x y z
N MET A 1 0.41 5.97 -9.99
CA MET A 1 -1.03 6.17 -9.78
C MET A 1 -1.21 6.89 -8.47
N ILE A 2 -1.87 8.04 -8.47
CA ILE A 2 -2.06 8.84 -7.26
C ILE A 2 -3.26 8.28 -6.51
N GLY A 3 -3.09 7.98 -5.23
CA GLY A 3 -4.16 7.55 -4.34
C GLY A 3 -4.06 8.24 -3.00
N LYS A 4 -5.12 8.15 -2.21
CA LYS A 4 -5.22 8.73 -0.87
C LYS A 4 -5.12 7.63 0.18
N VAL A 5 -4.26 7.80 1.17
CA VAL A 5 -4.19 6.88 2.32
C VAL A 5 -5.49 7.00 3.11
N ILE A 6 -6.25 5.91 3.18
CA ILE A 6 -7.52 5.86 3.91
C ILE A 6 -7.39 5.15 5.26
N ASP A 7 -6.39 4.29 5.41
CA ASP A 7 -6.09 3.60 6.66
C ASP A 7 -4.61 3.21 6.71
N MET A 8 -4.05 3.04 7.91
CA MET A 8 -2.65 2.70 8.13
C MET A 8 -2.40 2.06 9.49
N ASN A 9 -1.64 0.98 9.50
CA ASN A 9 -1.11 0.35 10.71
C ASN A 9 0.43 0.43 10.75
N ASN A 10 1.06 -0.40 11.59
CA ASN A 10 2.52 -0.37 11.76
C ASN A 10 3.30 -0.91 10.55
N THR A 11 2.70 -1.78 9.73
CA THR A 11 3.36 -2.51 8.64
C THR A 11 2.76 -2.23 7.26
N GLU A 12 1.49 -1.84 7.21
CA GLU A 12 0.67 -1.73 6.01
C GLU A 12 -0.12 -0.42 5.99
N ALA A 13 -0.47 0.02 4.79
CA ALA A 13 -1.31 1.16 4.51
C ALA A 13 -2.30 0.81 3.40
N PHE A 14 -3.53 1.28 3.53
CA PHE A 14 -4.57 1.12 2.53
C PHE A 14 -4.76 2.42 1.78
N VAL A 15 -4.65 2.36 0.46
CA VAL A 15 -4.71 3.51 -0.42
C VAL A 15 -5.89 3.37 -1.37
N SER A 16 -6.77 4.36 -1.35
CA SER A 16 -7.91 4.46 -2.24
C SER A 16 -7.55 5.29 -3.47
N PHE A 17 -7.93 4.79 -4.64
CA PHE A 17 -7.71 5.45 -5.92
C PHE A 17 -9.03 6.01 -6.47
N GLU A 18 -8.95 6.99 -7.37
CA GLU A 18 -10.13 7.65 -7.94
C GLU A 18 -11.05 6.71 -8.73
N ASN A 19 -10.53 5.58 -9.21
CA ASN A 19 -11.32 4.55 -9.87
C ASN A 19 -12.14 3.67 -8.90
N GLY A 20 -12.17 4.02 -7.60
CA GLY A 20 -12.87 3.27 -6.55
C GLY A 20 -12.13 2.04 -6.05
N THR A 21 -10.96 1.73 -6.61
CA THR A 21 -10.14 0.60 -6.13
C THR A 21 -9.41 1.01 -4.86
N THR A 22 -9.26 0.06 -3.92
CA THR A 22 -8.39 0.22 -2.76
C THR A 22 -7.29 -0.82 -2.84
N THR A 23 -6.07 -0.45 -2.47
CA THR A 23 -5.00 -1.43 -2.37
C THR A 23 -4.17 -1.28 -1.11
N GLY A 24 -3.86 -2.43 -0.50
CA GLY A 24 -2.89 -2.54 0.57
C GLY A 24 -1.47 -2.44 0.01
N VAL A 25 -0.65 -1.60 0.64
CA VAL A 25 0.77 -1.47 0.37
C VAL A 25 1.54 -1.53 1.68
N SER A 26 2.80 -1.98 1.59
CA SER A 26 3.68 -1.93 2.74
C SER A 26 3.94 -0.48 3.12
N LYS A 27 3.81 -0.13 4.40
CA LYS A 27 4.17 1.20 4.91
C LYS A 27 5.64 1.55 4.61
N PHE A 28 6.51 0.55 4.52
CA PHE A 28 7.94 0.72 4.19
C PHE A 28 8.17 1.13 2.74
N SER A 29 7.20 0.91 1.84
CA SER A 29 7.24 1.37 0.45
C SER A 29 6.72 2.80 0.27
N LEU A 30 6.13 3.38 1.33
CA LEU A 30 5.62 4.74 1.31
C LEU A 30 6.69 5.73 1.80
N PRO A 31 6.59 7.02 1.41
CA PRO A 31 7.43 8.07 1.96
C PRO A 31 7.39 8.11 3.49
N GLN A 32 8.50 8.50 4.11
CA GLN A 32 8.53 8.66 5.57
C GLN A 32 7.50 9.70 6.02
N ASN A 33 6.92 9.48 7.20
CA ASN A 33 5.94 10.35 7.84
C ASN A 33 4.59 10.51 7.12
N VAL A 34 4.29 9.63 6.17
CA VAL A 34 2.95 9.58 5.57
C VAL A 34 1.88 9.30 6.63
N LYS A 35 0.73 9.95 6.49
CA LYS A 35 -0.42 9.83 7.40
C LYS A 35 -1.70 9.48 6.64
N ILE A 36 -2.70 9.04 7.40
CA ILE A 36 -4.06 8.89 6.89
C ILE A 36 -4.55 10.25 6.40
N GLY A 37 -5.06 10.28 5.17
CA GLY A 37 -5.49 11.50 4.48
C GLY A 37 -4.49 12.02 3.44
N ASP A 38 -3.22 11.61 3.50
CA ASP A 38 -2.21 12.06 2.56
C ASP A 38 -2.41 11.43 1.17
N SER A 39 -2.04 12.18 0.15
CA SER A 39 -1.96 11.68 -1.23
C SER A 39 -0.57 11.11 -1.49
N VAL A 40 -0.53 9.86 -1.96
CA VAL A 40 0.70 9.15 -2.29
C VAL A 40 0.67 8.74 -3.75
N ASN A 41 1.82 8.88 -4.42
CA ASN A 41 1.99 8.36 -5.77
C ASN A 41 2.57 6.95 -5.69
N ILE A 42 1.73 5.95 -5.97
CA ILE A 42 2.12 4.55 -5.98
C ILE A 42 2.41 4.15 -7.42
N ASP A 43 3.63 3.73 -7.70
CA ASP A 43 3.93 3.11 -8.98
C ASP A 43 3.35 1.67 -8.98
N PRO A 44 2.36 1.36 -9.83
CA PRO A 44 1.79 0.01 -9.91
C PRO A 44 2.80 -1.04 -10.40
N ASN A 45 3.91 -0.60 -11.04
CA ASN A 45 4.99 -1.47 -11.50
C ASN A 45 6.16 -1.56 -10.51
N ALA A 46 6.19 -0.69 -9.49
CA ALA A 46 7.16 -0.83 -8.41
C ALA A 46 6.79 -2.10 -7.64
N THR A 47 7.54 -3.15 -7.92
CA THR A 47 7.39 -4.50 -7.39
C THR A 47 7.12 -4.41 -5.90
N ARG A 48 5.85 -4.56 -5.53
CA ARG A 48 5.44 -4.69 -4.15
C ARG A 48 6.17 -5.92 -3.65
N LEU A 49 6.98 -5.77 -2.62
CA LEU A 49 7.38 -6.89 -1.77
C LEU A 49 6.09 -7.42 -1.13
N THR A 50 5.34 -8.22 -1.88
CA THR A 50 4.38 -9.14 -1.32
C THR A 50 5.22 -10.17 -0.59
N ASN A 51 5.04 -10.27 0.73
CA ASN A 51 5.53 -11.42 1.45
C ASN A 51 4.59 -12.57 1.07
N ASP A 52 4.78 -13.11 -0.13
CA ASP A 52 4.11 -14.31 -0.61
C ASP A 52 4.72 -15.51 0.13
N LYS A 53 4.50 -15.57 1.45
CA LYS A 53 4.59 -16.84 2.16
C LYS A 53 3.36 -17.65 1.77
N LEU A 54 3.37 -18.18 0.55
CA LEU A 54 2.68 -19.43 0.26
C LEU A 54 3.34 -20.47 1.17
N VAL A 55 2.79 -20.64 2.37
CA VAL A 55 3.09 -21.82 3.17
C VAL A 55 2.34 -22.96 2.51
N ASP A 56 3.01 -23.60 1.57
CA ASP A 56 2.59 -24.88 1.01
C ASP A 56 2.81 -25.92 2.12
N PHE A 57 1.74 -26.32 2.80
CA PHE A 57 1.78 -27.46 3.70
C PHE A 57 1.54 -28.71 2.83
N PHE A 58 2.64 -29.42 2.53
CA PHE A 58 2.60 -30.79 2.04
C PHE A 58 1.86 -31.71 3.01
#